data_AF-A0A2D0AMK2-F1
#
_entry.id   AF-A0A2D0AMK2-F1
#
_cell.length_a   1.000
_cell.length_b   1.000
_cell.length_c   1.000
_cell.angle_alpha   90.00
_cell.angle_beta   90.00
_cell.angle_gamma   90.00
#
_symmetry.space_group_name_H-M   'P 1'
#
loop_
_entity.id
_entity.type
_entity.pdbx_description
1 polymer ?
#
loop_
_entity_poly.entity_id
_entity_poly.type
_entity_poly.pdbx_seq_one_letter_code
_entity_poly.pdbx_strand_id
1 'polypeptide(L)'
;MDNRIYAAAAALTGAAVSATPAAAKVIDQSEIGFTVAHTAQVAAPPADVWKMLRSPDKWWSKEHSWSGNAANFWLDSPAGGCFCEKLPDSGNGQGSVQHARILFAQPNQLLRLSGAFGPLQGEALTGTLSIQIKETPTGSRIRFDYVVGGYMRLKVSEIAPVVDGVMGEQLAGLAKALGSDGNVAVDPAKENDR
;
A
#
# COMPACT_ATOMS: atom_id res chain seq x y z
N MET A 1 13.31 53.61 -47.12
CA MET A 1 14.00 52.82 -46.09
C MET A 1 13.53 53.37 -44.76
N ASP A 2 12.73 52.60 -44.03
CA ASP A 2 12.81 52.44 -42.57
C ASP A 2 11.66 51.56 -42.09
N ASN A 3 12.07 50.36 -41.69
CA ASN A 3 11.30 49.23 -41.26
C ASN A 3 11.16 49.31 -39.73
N ARG A 4 9.94 49.41 -39.19
CA ARG A 4 9.70 49.17 -37.76
C ARG A 4 8.48 48.26 -37.57
N ILE A 5 8.84 46.99 -37.39
CA ILE A 5 8.04 45.84 -36.99
C ILE A 5 7.52 46.08 -35.57
N TYR A 6 6.21 46.00 -35.36
CA TYR A 6 5.61 45.87 -34.03
C TYR A 6 5.46 44.38 -33.71
N ALA A 7 6.34 43.84 -32.86
CA ALA A 7 6.20 42.51 -32.28
C ALA A 7 5.22 42.58 -31.10
N ALA A 8 4.06 41.93 -31.24
CA ALA A 8 3.13 41.71 -30.14
C ALA A 8 3.65 40.54 -29.28
N ALA A 9 4.06 40.84 -28.05
CA ALA A 9 4.44 39.83 -27.06
C ALA A 9 3.18 39.17 -26.48
N ALA A 10 2.94 37.91 -26.82
CA ALA A 10 1.93 37.08 -26.18
C ALA A 10 2.47 36.57 -24.84
N ALA A 11 1.94 37.09 -23.73
CA ALA A 11 2.23 36.59 -22.40
C ALA A 11 1.51 35.24 -22.18
N LEU A 12 2.24 34.13 -22.22
CA LEU A 12 1.76 32.84 -21.69
C LEU A 12 1.81 32.88 -20.17
N THR A 13 0.66 33.08 -19.53
CA THR A 13 0.47 32.81 -18.10
C THR A 13 0.48 31.29 -17.89
N GLY A 14 1.62 30.75 -17.45
CA GLY A 14 1.72 29.36 -17.01
C GLY A 14 0.95 29.14 -15.72
N ALA A 15 -0.10 28.33 -15.77
CA ALA A 15 -0.79 27.84 -14.58
C ALA A 15 0.15 26.89 -13.82
N ALA A 16 0.68 27.34 -12.69
CA ALA A 16 1.42 26.49 -11.78
C ALA A 16 0.44 25.48 -11.15
N VAL A 17 0.54 24.22 -11.57
CA VAL A 17 -0.13 23.11 -10.88
C VAL A 17 0.63 22.90 -9.57
N SER A 18 0.06 23.42 -8.49
CA SER A 18 0.52 23.15 -7.14
C SER A 18 0.22 21.69 -6.81
N ALA A 19 1.20 20.81 -7.02
CA ALA A 19 1.18 19.47 -6.49
C ALA A 19 1.25 19.57 -4.96
N THR A 20 0.11 19.41 -4.28
CA THR A 20 0.08 19.30 -2.83
C THR A 20 0.92 18.08 -2.44
N PRO A 21 1.94 18.22 -1.58
CA PRO A 21 2.70 17.08 -1.11
C PRO A 21 1.73 16.11 -0.44
N ALA A 22 1.78 14.84 -0.83
CA ALA A 22 1.07 13.79 -0.12
C ALA A 22 1.58 13.80 1.33
N ALA A 23 0.73 14.21 2.26
CA ALA A 23 1.09 14.19 3.68
C ALA A 23 1.39 12.73 4.06
N ALA A 24 2.60 12.49 4.55
CA ALA A 24 2.99 11.19 5.08
C ALA A 24 1.99 10.79 6.17
N LYS A 25 1.42 9.59 6.08
CA LYS A 25 0.39 9.09 7.00
C LYS A 25 0.98 8.23 8.12
N VAL A 26 2.16 8.60 8.59
CA VAL A 26 2.70 8.10 9.87
C VAL A 26 1.86 8.72 10.98
N ILE A 27 1.00 7.90 11.59
CA ILE A 27 0.07 8.34 12.64
C ILE A 27 0.75 8.37 14.00
N ASP A 28 1.74 7.49 14.21
CA ASP A 28 2.51 7.41 15.45
C ASP A 28 3.90 6.84 15.20
N GLN A 29 4.90 7.27 15.95
CA GLN A 29 6.25 6.71 15.93
C GLN A 29 7.00 6.92 17.26
N SER A 30 7.85 5.96 17.61
CA SER A 30 8.74 5.98 18.77
C SER A 30 10.06 5.29 18.43
N GLU A 31 10.97 5.15 19.39
CA GLU A 31 12.22 4.41 19.20
C GLU A 31 12.01 2.92 18.89
N ILE A 32 10.87 2.35 19.28
CA ILE A 32 10.60 0.90 19.20
C ILE A 32 9.58 0.50 18.14
N GLY A 33 9.06 1.45 17.35
CA GLY A 33 8.01 1.16 16.38
C GLY A 33 7.32 2.39 15.81
N PHE A 34 6.41 2.13 14.86
CA PHE A 34 5.62 3.14 14.17
C PHE A 34 4.29 2.56 13.68
N THR A 35 3.36 3.45 13.35
CA THR A 35 2.06 3.12 12.76
C THR A 35 1.82 3.98 11.53
N VAL A 36 1.39 3.35 10.44
CA VAL A 36 0.91 4.02 9.22
C VAL A 36 -0.51 3.58 8.90
N ALA A 37 -1.33 4.46 8.32
CA ALA A 37 -2.62 4.04 7.81
C ALA A 37 -3.05 4.77 6.55
N HIS A 38 -3.70 4.04 5.65
CA HIS A 38 -4.23 4.57 4.40
C HIS A 38 -5.69 4.17 4.23
N THR A 39 -6.44 4.94 3.44
CA THR A 39 -7.85 4.67 3.17
C THR A 39 -8.12 4.98 1.70
N ALA A 40 -8.96 4.14 1.09
CA ALA A 40 -9.43 4.26 -0.28
C ALA A 40 -10.92 3.97 -0.35
N GLN A 41 -11.60 4.61 -1.29
CA GLN A 41 -12.99 4.34 -1.62
C GLN A 41 -13.03 3.68 -3.00
N VAL A 42 -13.78 2.59 -3.13
CA VAL A 42 -13.99 1.88 -4.40
C VAL A 42 -15.48 1.68 -4.66
N ALA A 43 -15.88 1.59 -5.92
CA ALA A 43 -17.25 1.26 -6.30
C ALA A 43 -17.58 -0.23 -6.10
N ALA A 44 -16.56 -1.08 -5.99
CA ALA A 44 -16.71 -2.51 -5.79
C ALA A 44 -17.42 -2.82 -4.45
N PRO A 45 -18.38 -3.76 -4.43
CA PRO A 45 -19.01 -4.21 -3.19
C PRO A 45 -18.02 -5.01 -2.33
N PRO A 46 -18.28 -5.16 -1.00
CA PRO A 46 -17.35 -5.82 -0.09
C PRO A 46 -16.92 -7.24 -0.50
N ALA A 47 -17.80 -7.97 -1.18
CA ALA A 47 -17.52 -9.32 -1.70
C ALA A 47 -16.42 -9.33 -2.78
N ASP A 48 -16.42 -8.34 -3.67
CA ASP A 48 -15.41 -8.23 -4.73
C ASP A 48 -14.07 -7.75 -4.17
N VAL A 49 -14.11 -6.82 -3.21
CA VAL A 49 -12.92 -6.41 -2.45
C VAL A 49 -12.30 -7.61 -1.76
N TRP A 50 -13.09 -8.40 -1.04
CA TRP A 50 -12.62 -9.60 -0.35
C TRP A 50 -12.01 -10.63 -1.31
N LYS A 51 -12.62 -10.82 -2.48
CA LYS A 51 -12.09 -11.70 -3.51
C LYS A 51 -10.73 -11.20 -4.01
N MET A 52 -10.60 -9.91 -4.33
CA MET A 52 -9.35 -9.32 -4.83
C MET A 52 -8.22 -9.34 -3.79
N LEU A 53 -8.52 -9.08 -2.52
CA LEU A 53 -7.53 -9.12 -1.44
C LEU A 53 -6.79 -10.46 -1.36
N ARG A 54 -7.45 -11.56 -1.74
CA ARG A 54 -6.86 -12.91 -1.74
C ARG A 54 -6.07 -13.25 -3.01
N SER A 55 -5.85 -12.27 -3.89
CA SER A 55 -5.07 -12.40 -5.12
C SER A 55 -3.98 -11.32 -5.17
N PRO A 56 -2.96 -11.38 -4.28
CA PRO A 56 -1.91 -10.37 -4.22
C PRO A 56 -1.13 -10.22 -5.53
N ASP A 57 -1.09 -11.25 -6.38
CA ASP A 57 -0.51 -11.20 -7.73
C ASP A 57 -1.16 -10.17 -8.66
N LYS A 58 -2.37 -9.70 -8.32
CA LYS A 58 -3.13 -8.73 -9.13
C LYS A 58 -2.94 -7.28 -8.70
N TRP A 59 -2.51 -7.04 -7.47
CA TRP A 59 -2.55 -5.70 -6.89
C TRP A 59 -1.34 -5.32 -6.06
N TRP A 60 -0.61 -6.29 -5.50
CA TRP A 60 0.65 -6.00 -4.85
C TRP A 60 1.69 -5.67 -5.91
N SER A 61 2.38 -4.56 -5.72
CA SER A 61 3.34 -4.01 -6.65
C SER A 61 4.56 -4.93 -6.80
N LYS A 62 5.00 -5.15 -8.05
CA LYS A 62 6.20 -5.93 -8.35
C LYS A 62 7.48 -5.16 -7.97
N GLU A 63 7.39 -3.86 -7.77
CA GLU A 63 8.50 -3.03 -7.30
C GLU A 63 8.85 -3.37 -5.84
N HIS A 64 7.93 -4.03 -5.11
CA HIS A 64 8.12 -4.55 -3.76
C HIS A 64 8.13 -6.10 -3.73
N SER A 65 8.66 -6.70 -4.79
CA SER A 65 8.85 -8.15 -4.97
C SER A 65 10.33 -8.51 -4.87
N TRP A 66 10.66 -9.64 -4.26
CA TRP A 66 12.03 -10.17 -4.27
C TRP A 66 12.41 -10.80 -5.61
N SER A 67 11.43 -11.36 -6.32
CA SER A 67 11.60 -11.95 -7.66
C SER A 67 11.47 -10.94 -8.81
N GLY A 68 11.00 -9.72 -8.53
CA GLY A 68 10.65 -8.71 -9.52
C GLY A 68 9.41 -9.04 -10.36
N ASN A 69 8.61 -10.03 -9.94
CA ASN A 69 7.45 -10.50 -10.69
C ASN A 69 6.24 -10.77 -9.78
N ALA A 70 5.21 -9.94 -9.91
CA ALA A 70 3.98 -10.09 -9.12
C ALA A 70 3.26 -11.43 -9.32
N ALA A 71 3.43 -12.09 -10.48
CA ALA A 71 2.82 -13.41 -10.72
C ALA A 71 3.35 -14.50 -9.77
N ASN A 72 4.44 -14.25 -9.07
CA ASN A 72 5.00 -15.16 -8.08
C ASN A 72 4.39 -15.00 -6.68
N PHE A 73 3.56 -13.99 -6.44
CA PHE A 73 2.83 -13.81 -5.19
C PHE A 73 1.65 -14.77 -5.08
N TRP A 74 1.38 -15.26 -3.88
CA TRP A 74 0.13 -15.95 -3.57
C TRP A 74 -0.28 -15.74 -2.11
N LEU A 75 -1.57 -15.96 -1.83
CA LEU A 75 -2.13 -15.95 -0.49
C LEU A 75 -2.87 -17.27 -0.21
N ASP A 76 -2.34 -18.08 0.69
CA ASP A 76 -3.08 -19.22 1.23
C ASP A 76 -4.17 -18.71 2.16
N SER A 77 -5.43 -18.88 1.78
CA SER A 77 -6.55 -18.08 2.31
C SER A 77 -7.04 -18.33 3.76
N PRO A 78 -6.78 -19.47 4.46
CA PRO A 78 -7.21 -19.63 5.85
C PRO A 78 -6.27 -18.95 6.85
N ALA A 79 -6.71 -18.78 8.10
CA ALA A 79 -5.82 -18.36 9.18
C ALA A 79 -4.60 -19.31 9.29
N GLY A 80 -3.42 -18.75 9.49
CA GLY A 80 -2.14 -19.44 9.41
C GLY A 80 -1.57 -19.55 7.99
N GLY A 81 -2.36 -19.26 6.96
CA GLY A 81 -1.91 -19.28 5.57
C GLY A 81 -0.91 -18.17 5.25
N CYS A 82 -0.05 -18.42 4.27
CA CYS A 82 1.04 -17.52 3.90
C CYS A 82 0.60 -16.50 2.85
N PHE A 83 0.96 -15.24 3.04
CA PHE A 83 1.29 -14.35 1.93
C PHE A 83 2.74 -14.58 1.56
N CYS A 84 2.97 -15.31 0.48
CA CYS A 84 4.29 -15.77 0.08
C CYS A 84 4.62 -15.39 -1.37
N GLU A 85 5.90 -15.54 -1.71
CA GLU A 85 6.45 -15.28 -3.03
C GLU A 85 7.44 -16.37 -3.46
N LYS A 86 7.39 -16.76 -4.73
CA LYS A 86 8.34 -17.73 -5.31
C LYS A 86 9.55 -16.98 -5.85
N LEU A 87 10.76 -17.45 -5.53
CA LEU A 87 11.99 -16.89 -6.09
C LEU A 87 12.42 -17.70 -7.32
N PRO A 88 12.95 -17.08 -8.38
CA PRO A 88 13.44 -17.86 -9.52
C PRO A 88 14.50 -18.88 -9.06
N ASP A 89 14.47 -20.09 -9.62
CA ASP A 89 15.52 -21.07 -9.38
C ASP A 89 16.85 -20.56 -9.97
N SER A 90 17.84 -20.39 -9.11
CA SER A 90 19.18 -19.91 -9.48
C SER A 90 20.18 -21.06 -9.70
N GLY A 91 19.69 -22.29 -9.88
CA GLY A 91 20.52 -23.51 -9.95
C GLY A 91 20.79 -24.18 -8.59
N ASN A 92 20.23 -23.66 -7.50
CA ASN A 92 20.35 -24.21 -6.14
C ASN A 92 19.00 -24.70 -5.57
N GLY A 93 17.98 -24.81 -6.44
CA GLY A 93 16.63 -25.15 -6.06
C GLY A 93 15.74 -23.91 -5.91
N GLN A 94 14.44 -24.18 -5.94
CA GLN A 94 13.38 -23.19 -5.87
C GLN A 94 13.31 -22.55 -4.48
N GLY A 95 13.62 -21.26 -4.39
CA GLY A 95 13.47 -20.46 -3.17
C GLY A 95 12.05 -19.94 -2.95
N SER A 96 11.77 -19.43 -1.75
CA SER A 96 10.52 -18.72 -1.44
C SER A 96 10.73 -17.68 -0.34
N VAL A 97 9.82 -16.71 -0.27
CA VAL A 97 9.76 -15.69 0.79
C VAL A 97 8.37 -15.73 1.43
N GLN A 98 8.33 -15.73 2.77
CA GLN A 98 7.11 -15.45 3.52
C GLN A 98 7.07 -13.96 3.85
N HIS A 99 6.18 -13.21 3.21
CA HIS A 99 5.97 -11.79 3.50
C HIS A 99 5.17 -11.61 4.79
N ALA A 100 4.09 -12.38 4.93
CA ALA A 100 3.24 -12.37 6.11
C ALA A 100 2.47 -13.69 6.28
N ARG A 101 1.83 -13.86 7.43
CA ARG A 101 0.85 -14.92 7.70
C ARG A 101 -0.51 -14.32 8.04
N ILE A 102 -1.60 -14.97 7.66
CA ILE A 102 -2.95 -14.58 8.05
C ILE A 102 -3.17 -14.87 9.53
N LEU A 103 -3.54 -13.84 10.30
CA LEU A 103 -3.98 -13.97 11.69
C LEU A 103 -5.51 -14.06 11.81
N PHE A 104 -6.22 -13.35 10.95
CA PHE A 104 -7.68 -13.23 11.00
C PHE A 104 -8.23 -13.07 9.59
N ALA A 105 -9.24 -13.85 9.24
CA ALA A 105 -9.91 -13.78 7.95
C ALA A 105 -11.42 -13.86 8.14
N GLN A 106 -12.08 -12.70 8.15
CA GLN A 106 -13.53 -12.60 8.17
C GLN A 106 -13.99 -12.08 6.81
N PRO A 107 -14.71 -12.92 6.03
CA PRO A 107 -15.16 -12.56 4.70
C PRO A 107 -15.86 -11.21 4.65
N ASN A 108 -15.48 -10.41 3.66
CA ASN A 108 -16.09 -9.12 3.33
C ASN A 108 -15.93 -8.03 4.42
N GLN A 109 -15.13 -8.27 5.46
CA GLN A 109 -15.01 -7.34 6.59
C GLN A 109 -13.56 -7.07 7.00
N LEU A 110 -12.75 -8.11 7.24
CA LEU A 110 -11.41 -7.94 7.81
C LEU A 110 -10.45 -9.05 7.41
N LEU A 111 -9.32 -8.66 6.85
CA LEU A 111 -8.12 -9.51 6.73
C LEU A 111 -7.03 -8.93 7.64
N ARG A 112 -6.45 -9.73 8.52
CA ARG A 112 -5.30 -9.33 9.34
C ARG A 112 -4.11 -10.22 9.04
N LEU A 113 -2.98 -9.59 8.78
CA LEU A 113 -1.71 -10.21 8.44
C LEU A 113 -0.66 -9.87 9.51
N SER A 114 0.21 -10.83 9.81
CA SER A 114 1.41 -10.65 10.64
C SER A 114 2.64 -10.83 9.76
N GLY A 115 3.45 -9.77 9.59
CA GLY A 115 4.65 -9.80 8.77
C GLY A 115 5.40 -8.48 8.81
N ALA A 116 6.73 -8.55 8.79
CA ALA A 116 7.62 -7.41 8.63
C ALA A 116 8.04 -7.35 7.15
N PHE A 117 7.45 -6.43 6.37
CA PHE A 117 7.60 -6.42 4.91
C PHE A 117 8.96 -5.86 4.46
N GLY A 118 9.48 -6.43 3.37
CA GLY A 118 10.70 -5.97 2.69
C GLY A 118 11.92 -5.94 3.64
N PRO A 119 12.66 -4.82 3.74
CA PRO A 119 13.85 -4.74 4.58
C PRO A 119 13.57 -4.97 6.07
N LEU A 120 12.32 -4.79 6.52
CA LEU A 120 11.94 -5.04 7.92
C LEU A 120 12.05 -6.53 8.30
N GLN A 121 12.01 -7.45 7.32
CA GLN A 121 12.08 -8.89 7.54
C GLN A 121 13.41 -9.34 8.16
N GLY A 122 14.49 -8.57 7.94
CA GLY A 122 15.81 -8.83 8.53
C GLY A 122 15.97 -8.36 9.98
N GLU A 123 14.95 -7.71 10.54
CA GLU A 123 14.95 -7.17 11.90
C GLU A 123 14.09 -8.02 12.84
N ALA A 124 14.21 -7.81 14.15
CA ALA A 124 13.40 -8.50 15.16
C ALA A 124 12.07 -7.78 15.40
N LEU A 125 11.33 -7.60 14.31
CA LEU A 125 10.07 -6.85 14.27
C LEU A 125 8.85 -7.74 14.16
N THR A 126 7.76 -7.29 14.78
CA THR A 126 6.40 -7.75 14.49
C THR A 126 5.66 -6.63 13.78
N GLY A 127 5.21 -6.89 12.55
CA GLY A 127 4.27 -6.03 11.83
C GLY A 127 2.88 -6.65 11.83
N THR A 128 1.85 -5.86 12.12
CA THR A 128 0.44 -6.26 12.04
C THR A 128 -0.30 -5.35 11.07
N LEU A 129 -0.64 -5.88 9.89
CA LEU A 129 -1.43 -5.19 8.87
C LEU A 129 -2.89 -5.62 9.00
N SER A 130 -3.76 -4.68 9.36
CA SER A 130 -5.22 -4.88 9.31
C SER A 130 -5.78 -4.21 8.07
N ILE A 131 -6.55 -4.96 7.29
CA ILE A 131 -7.26 -4.49 6.11
C ILE A 131 -8.75 -4.57 6.39
N GLN A 132 -9.38 -3.44 6.70
CA GLN A 132 -10.82 -3.37 6.96
C GLN A 132 -11.59 -3.01 5.68
N ILE A 133 -12.73 -3.66 5.49
CA ILE A 133 -13.69 -3.38 4.44
C ILE A 133 -14.98 -2.90 5.13
N LYS A 134 -15.38 -1.65 4.88
CA LYS A 134 -16.65 -1.10 5.33
C LYS A 134 -17.53 -0.85 4.11
N GLU A 135 -18.74 -1.39 4.10
CA GLU A 135 -19.73 -1.06 3.08
C GLU A 135 -20.10 0.43 3.16
N THR A 136 -20.41 1.00 2.00
CA THR A 136 -20.83 2.39 1.83
C THR A 136 -21.96 2.46 0.80
N PRO A 137 -22.72 3.56 0.72
CA PRO A 137 -23.82 3.67 -0.26
C PRO A 137 -23.40 3.48 -1.73
N THR A 138 -22.13 3.66 -2.06
CA THR A 138 -21.60 3.61 -3.43
C THR A 138 -20.57 2.51 -3.66
N GLY A 139 -20.38 1.59 -2.71
CA GLY A 139 -19.37 0.53 -2.80
C GLY A 139 -18.71 0.26 -1.45
N SER A 140 -17.37 0.27 -1.38
CA SER A 140 -16.63 -0.05 -0.16
C SER A 140 -15.55 0.97 0.17
N ARG A 141 -15.39 1.25 1.47
CA ARG A 141 -14.21 1.90 2.03
C ARG A 141 -13.24 0.83 2.49
N ILE A 142 -12.00 0.89 2.00
CA ILE A 142 -10.91 0.01 2.37
C ILE A 142 -9.94 0.80 3.24
N ARG A 143 -9.57 0.28 4.40
CA ARG A 143 -8.57 0.88 5.28
C ARG A 143 -7.43 -0.11 5.50
N PHE A 144 -6.20 0.38 5.38
CA PHE A 144 -4.99 -0.33 5.81
C PHE A 144 -4.51 0.35 7.10
N ASP A 145 -4.32 -0.42 8.17
CA ASP A 145 -3.61 -0.01 9.38
C ASP A 145 -2.42 -0.95 9.56
N TYR A 146 -1.20 -0.43 9.51
CA TYR A 146 0.02 -1.21 9.70
C TYR A 146 0.80 -0.71 10.92
N VAL A 147 0.82 -1.55 11.95
CA VAL A 147 1.54 -1.30 13.20
C VAL A 147 2.80 -2.15 13.21
N VAL A 148 3.96 -1.54 13.39
CA VAL A 148 5.26 -2.21 13.43
C VAL A 148 5.94 -1.90 14.75
N GLY A 149 6.45 -2.94 15.42
CA GLY A 149 7.25 -2.74 16.62
C GLY A 149 8.17 -3.90 16.94
N GLY A 150 9.19 -3.63 17.75
CA GLY A 150 10.21 -4.59 18.15
C GLY A 150 11.61 -4.00 18.05
N TYR A 151 12.63 -4.87 18.08
CA TYR A 151 14.01 -4.43 17.94
C TYR A 151 14.39 -4.30 16.46
N MET A 152 14.89 -3.14 16.08
CA MET A 152 15.46 -2.90 14.76
C MET A 152 16.75 -2.08 14.86
N ARG A 153 17.68 -2.34 13.95
CA ARG A 153 18.90 -1.55 13.74
C ARG A 153 18.65 -0.36 12.81
N LEU A 154 17.57 -0.42 12.03
CA LEU A 154 17.10 0.68 11.18
C LEU A 154 16.63 1.85 12.05
N LYS A 155 16.87 3.08 11.61
CA LYS A 155 16.32 4.26 12.30
C LYS A 155 14.85 4.41 11.96
N VAL A 156 13.99 4.42 12.98
CA VAL A 156 12.53 4.54 12.81
C VAL A 156 12.14 5.78 11.99
N SER A 157 12.77 6.93 12.27
CA SER A 157 12.51 8.19 11.57
C SER A 157 12.84 8.17 10.07
N GLU A 158 13.69 7.26 9.62
CA GLU A 158 14.07 7.11 8.21
C GLU A 158 13.22 6.03 7.53
N ILE A 159 12.91 4.93 8.21
CA ILE A 159 12.19 3.80 7.61
C ILE A 159 10.67 3.97 7.63
N ALA A 160 10.09 4.64 8.64
CA ALA A 160 8.64 4.79 8.75
C ALA A 160 8.00 5.53 7.55
N PRO A 161 8.56 6.66 7.05
CA PRO A 161 8.03 7.34 5.87
C PRO A 161 8.16 6.50 4.58
N VAL A 162 9.19 5.66 4.48
CA VAL A 162 9.33 4.74 3.33
C VAL A 162 8.20 3.71 3.36
N VAL A 163 7.96 3.10 4.52
CA VAL A 163 6.90 2.09 4.69
C VAL A 163 5.51 2.69 4.48
N ASP A 164 5.27 3.93 4.92
CA ASP A 164 4.07 4.70 4.61
C ASP A 164 3.83 4.79 3.09
N GLY A 165 4.85 5.18 2.33
CA GLY A 165 4.80 5.21 0.87
C GLY A 165 4.44 3.85 0.25
N VAL A 166 5.07 2.77 0.73
CA VAL A 166 4.78 1.41 0.26
C VAL A 166 3.34 1.00 0.54
N MET A 167 2.82 1.24 1.75
CA MET A 167 1.44 0.89 2.11
C MET A 167 0.42 1.70 1.30
N GLY A 168 0.70 2.99 1.04
CA GLY A 168 -0.09 3.82 0.15
C GLY A 168 -0.13 3.29 -1.28
N GLU A 169 1.04 2.90 -1.82
CA GLU A 169 1.16 2.29 -3.15
C GLU A 169 0.36 0.99 -3.26
N GLN A 170 0.46 0.12 -2.25
CA GLN A 170 -0.27 -1.15 -2.22
C GLN A 170 -1.78 -0.96 -2.20
N LEU A 171 -2.28 -0.01 -1.41
CA LEU A 171 -3.71 0.32 -1.39
C LEU A 171 -4.18 0.92 -2.72
N ALA A 172 -3.36 1.75 -3.36
CA ALA A 172 -3.66 2.29 -4.69
C ALA A 172 -3.70 1.18 -5.76
N GLY A 173 -2.75 0.23 -5.71
CA GLY A 173 -2.74 -0.95 -6.57
C GLY A 173 -4.01 -1.79 -6.42
N LEU A 174 -4.47 -2.01 -5.19
CA LEU A 174 -5.73 -2.69 -4.89
C LEU A 174 -6.95 -1.95 -5.45
N ALA A 175 -7.04 -0.64 -5.21
CA ALA A 175 -8.15 0.16 -5.71
C ALA A 175 -8.20 0.14 -7.26
N LYS A 176 -7.04 0.26 -7.92
CA LYS A 176 -6.92 0.16 -9.37
C LYS A 176 -7.36 -1.22 -9.89
N ALA A 177 -6.95 -2.31 -9.24
CA ALA A 177 -7.37 -3.66 -9.60
C ALA A 177 -8.89 -3.87 -9.47
N LEU A 178 -9.54 -3.09 -8.60
CA LEU A 178 -11.00 -3.05 -8.39
C LEU A 178 -11.72 -2.08 -9.33
N GLY A 179 -11.02 -1.50 -10.31
CA GLY A 179 -11.60 -0.61 -11.33
C GLY A 179 -11.73 0.85 -10.92
N SER A 180 -11.02 1.32 -9.89
CA SER A 180 -10.96 2.77 -9.61
C SER A 180 -10.08 3.47 -10.64
N ASP A 181 -10.52 4.62 -11.15
CA ASP A 181 -9.79 5.45 -12.14
C ASP A 181 -8.55 6.16 -11.58
N GLY A 182 -7.95 5.67 -10.50
CA GLY A 182 -6.72 6.21 -9.90
C GLY A 182 -6.93 7.42 -8.98
N ASN A 183 -8.13 8.01 -8.93
CA ASN A 183 -8.52 8.95 -7.88
C ASN A 183 -8.84 8.18 -6.59
N VAL A 184 -7.79 7.69 -5.95
CA VAL A 184 -7.90 7.30 -4.54
C VAL A 184 -8.18 8.59 -3.78
N ALA A 185 -9.43 8.80 -3.36
CA ALA A 185 -9.72 9.75 -2.32
C ALA A 185 -9.06 9.21 -1.05
N VAL A 186 -7.80 9.59 -0.87
CA VAL A 186 -7.02 9.36 0.33
C VAL A 186 -7.64 10.26 1.39
N ASP A 187 -8.76 9.83 1.97
CA ASP A 187 -9.45 10.59 2.99
C ASP A 187 -8.46 10.80 4.16
N PRO A 188 -8.13 12.04 4.54
CA PRO A 188 -7.39 12.28 5.76
C PRO A 188 -8.27 11.72 6.88
N ALA A 189 -7.74 10.72 7.57
CA ALA A 189 -8.48 9.93 8.53
C ALA A 189 -9.31 10.85 9.45
N LYS A 190 -10.61 10.59 9.57
CA LYS A 190 -11.25 10.86 10.86
C LYS A 190 -10.58 9.91 11.85
N GLU A 191 -9.68 10.47 12.64
CA GLU A 191 -8.79 9.83 13.61
C GLU A 191 -9.47 8.94 14.68
N ASN A 192 -10.80 8.85 14.70
CA ASN A 192 -11.54 8.42 15.90
C ASN A 192 -12.50 7.24 15.74
N ASP A 193 -12.32 6.40 14.72
CA ASP A 193 -13.11 5.16 14.57
C ASP A 193 -12.18 3.94 14.66
N ARG A 194 -11.63 3.71 15.86
CA ARG A 194 -11.00 2.43 16.24
C ARG A 194 -12.07 1.39 16.52
#